data_AF-A0A8D6U820-F1
#
_entry.id   AF-A0A8D6U820-F1
#
_cell.length_a   1.000
_cell.length_b   1.000
_cell.length_c   1.000
_cell.angle_alpha   90.00
_cell.angle_beta   90.00
_cell.angle_gamma   90.00
#
_symmetry.space_group_name_H-M   'P 1'
#
loop_
_entity.id
_entity.type
_entity.pdbx_description
1 polymer ?
#
loop_
_entity_poly.entity_id
_entity_poly.type
_entity_poly.pdbx_seq_one_letter_code
_entity_poly.pdbx_strand_id
1 'polypeptide(L)' 'MAHILVIDDQEDIVQLVVKALELQNHNVTGLTSVLDLDKNSLPRFDLIFWIL' A
#
# COMPACT_ATOMS: atom_id res chain seq x y z
N MET A 1 -4.64 -11.58 8.76
CA MET A 1 -4.62 -10.12 8.61
C MET A 1 -3.18 -9.71 8.42
N ALA A 2 -2.82 -9.19 7.25
CA ALA A 2 -1.48 -8.75 6.93
C ALA A 2 -1.47 -7.22 6.85
N HIS A 3 -0.32 -6.61 7.13
CA HIS A 3 -0.06 -5.20 6.89
C HIS A 3 0.63 -5.03 5.54
N ILE A 4 -0.07 -4.45 4.57
CA ILE A 4 0.35 -4.42 3.17
C ILE A 4 0.62 -2.97 2.75
N LEU A 5 1.73 -2.74 2.08
CA LEU A 5 2.02 -1.47 1.40
C LEU A 5 1.77 -1.63 -0.10
N VAL A 6 0.95 -0.77 -0.69
CA VAL A 6 0.69 -0.71 -2.13
C VAL A 6 1.26 0.61 -2.67
N ILE A 7 2.09 0.53 -3.71
CA ILE A 7 2.72 1.69 -4.33
C ILE A 7 2.57 1.59 -5.86
N ASP A 8 2.01 2.64 -6.45
CA ASP A 8 1.86 2.81 -7.90
C ASP A 8 1.70 4.31 -8.21
N ASP A 9 2.22 4.83 -9.32
CA ASP A 9 2.10 6.26 -9.65
C ASP A 9 0.69 6.68 -10.12
N GLN A 10 -0.20 5.72 -10.37
CA GLN A 10 -1.60 5.89 -10.74
C GLN A 10 -2.53 5.72 -9.53
N GLU A 11 -3.14 6.83 -9.10
CA GLU A 11 -4.01 6.86 -7.92
C GLU A 11 -5.23 5.92 -8.02
N ASP A 12 -5.81 5.77 -9.21
CA ASP A 12 -6.96 4.91 -9.45
C ASP A 12 -6.61 3.42 -9.26
N ILE A 13 -5.41 3.01 -9.68
CA ILE A 13 -4.89 1.65 -9.41
C ILE A 13 -4.67 1.45 -7.92
N VAL A 14 -3.99 2.39 -7.24
CA VAL A 14 -3.77 2.32 -5.79
C VAL A 14 -5.09 2.17 -5.05
N GLN A 15 -6.08 3.01 -5.33
CA GLN A 15 -7.39 2.96 -4.67
C GLN A 15 -8.14 1.66 -4.94
N LEU A 16 -8.08 1.12 -6.17
CA LEU A 16 -8.71 -0.15 -6.52
C LEU A 16 -8.14 -1.30 -5.69
N VAL A 17 -6.81 -1.41 -5.64
CA VAL A 17 -6.10 -2.50 -4.95
C VAL A 17 -6.27 -2.38 -3.44
N VAL A 18 -6.16 -1.17 -2.88
CA VAL A 18 -6.41 -0.91 -1.45
C VAL A 18 -7.81 -1.40 -1.06
N LYS A 19 -8.86 -0.97 -1.77
CA LYS A 19 -10.23 -1.39 -1.48
C LYS A 19 -10.41 -2.91 -1.57
N ALA A 20 -9.81 -3.54 -2.59
CA ALA A 20 -9.90 -4.99 -2.75
C ALA A 20 -9.26 -5.74 -1.57
N LEU A 21 -8.11 -5.28 -1.09
CA LEU A 21 -7.39 -5.90 0.03
C LEU A 21 -8.05 -5.61 1.39
N GLU A 22 -8.59 -4.40 1.58
CA GLU A 22 -9.39 -4.06 2.77
C GLU A 22 -10.65 -4.94 2.88
N LEU A 23 -11.32 -5.24 1.76
CA LEU A 23 -12.45 -6.19 1.73
C LEU A 23 -12.04 -7.61 2.13
N GLN A 24 -10.76 -7.98 1.98
CA GLN A 24 -10.20 -9.25 2.47
C GLN A 24 -9.73 -9.17 3.94
N ASN A 25 -10.07 -8.07 4.64
CA ASN A 25 -9.70 -7.84 6.04
C ASN A 25 -8.16 -7.81 6.23
N HIS A 26 -7.47 -7.11 5.33
CA HIS A 26 -6.07 -6.72 5.49
C HIS A 26 -5.97 -5.25 5.91
N ASN A 27 -4.89 -4.89 6.61
CA ASN A 27 -4.55 -3.50 6.89
C ASN A 27 -3.65 -3.02 5.75
N VAL A 28 -4.03 -1.95 5.05
CA VAL A 28 -3.38 -1.55 3.80
C VAL A 28 -3.01 -0.08 3.85
N THR A 29 -1.77 0.23 3.49
CA THR A 29 -1.31 1.59 3.21
C THR A 29 -1.11 1.71 1.71
N GLY A 30 -1.81 2.65 1.06
CA GLY A 30 -1.62 2.98 -0.35
C GLY A 30 -0.85 4.28 -0.50
N LEU A 31 0.18 4.30 -1.34
CA LEU A 31 0.95 5.51 -1.68
C LEU A 31 1.09 5.64 -3.19
N THR A 32 1.10 6.88 -3.69
CA THR A 32 1.39 7.12 -5.11
C THR A 32 2.86 7.32 -5.41
N SER A 33 3.67 7.50 -4.37
CA SER A 33 5.11 7.64 -4.47
C SER A 33 5.82 7.06 -3.26
N VAL A 34 6.98 6.43 -3.48
CA VAL A 34 7.85 6.02 -2.37
C VAL A 34 8.43 7.20 -1.60
N LEU A 35 8.43 8.39 -2.20
CA LEU A 35 8.87 9.59 -1.49
C LEU A 35 7.95 9.97 -0.34
N ASP A 36 6.69 9.53 -0.38
CA ASP A 36 5.70 9.77 0.68
C ASP A 36 5.91 8.82 1.87
N LEU A 37 6.79 7.82 1.73
CA LEU A 37 7.10 6.88 2.80
C LEU A 37 8.12 7.50 3.77
N ASP A 38 7.68 7.81 4.99
CA ASP A 38 8.58 8.28 6.03
C ASP A 38 9.53 7.17 6.50
N LYS A 39 10.81 7.30 6.12
CA LYS A 39 11.88 6.34 6.44
C LYS A 39 12.13 6.21 7.94
N ASN A 40 11.79 7.21 8.74
CA ASN A 40 12.02 7.20 10.18
C ASN A 40 10.89 6.51 10.96
N SER A 41 9.73 6.32 10.33
CA SER A 41 8.56 5.67 10.92
C SER A 41 8.08 4.45 10.16
N LEU A 42 8.88 3.96 9.21
CA LEU A 42 8.61 2.80 8.36
C LEU A 42 7.95 1.66 9.15
N PRO A 43 6.62 1.50 9.03
CA PRO A 43 5.93 0.41 9.68
C PRO A 43 6.47 -0.91 9.13
N ARG A 44 6.48 -1.96 9.95
CA ARG A 44 6.70 -3.30 9.39
C ARG A 44 5.51 -3.64 8.51
N PHE A 45 5.79 -3.91 7.25
CA PHE A 45 4.85 -4.48 6.29
C PHE A 45 5.18 -5.96 6.11
N ASP A 46 4.15 -6.79 6.05
CA ASP A 46 4.27 -8.20 5.72
C ASP A 46 4.49 -8.39 4.21
N LEU A 47 4.01 -7.44 3.40
CA LEU A 47 4.12 -7.46 1.95
C LEU A 47 4.14 -6.04 1.37
N ILE A 48 4.96 -5.84 0.33
CA ILE A 48 4.98 -4.61 -0.48
C ILE A 48 4.60 -4.99 -1.92
N PHE A 49 3.53 -4.39 -2.42
CA PHE A 49 3.14 -4.45 -3.82
C PHE A 49 3.59 -3.17 -4.52
N TRP A 50 4.46 -3.35 -5.51
CA TRP A 50 4.79 -2.32 -6.48
C TRP A 50 4.12 -2.70 -7.80
N ILE A 51 3.27 -1.81 -8.32
CA ILE A 51 2.61 -2.00 -9.61
C ILE A 51 3.25 -0.98 -10.58
N LEU A 52 3.70 -1.47 -11.75
CA LEU A 52 4.41 -0.74 -12.81
C LEU A 52 3.53 -0.73 -14.07
#